data_AF-A0A3D1RDN9-F1
#
_entry.id   AF-A0A3D1RDN9-F1
#
_cell.length_a   1.000
_cell.length_b   1.000
_cell.length_c   1.000
_cell.angle_alpha   90.00
_cell.angle_beta   90.00
_cell.angle_gamma   90.00
#
_symmetry.space_group_name_H-M   'P 1'
#
loop_
_entity.id
_entity.type
_entity.pdbx_description
1 polymer ?
#
loop_
_entity_poly.entity_id
_entity_poly.type
_entity_poly.pdbx_seq_one_letter_code
_entity_poly.pdbx_strand_id
1 'polypeptide(L)'
;MGFDRNTIIGFVLIGVLLVSMFVINSRSRLAYEAEQLRIKDSIENLKPKIAPELAAKDSAKAEILKVEAGVGAFQTDSAEKQVTLENNLVKITFTNRGGQPSAVELKQFKKWNGDPVVLAGDDFNSFSYTYNSGVNQTAQSANTLFNVSGVVKNADHSQQVTFTVGDTLGQSIRHVYTLKPDNYMLDFDIALNGSQLLSRNDLSIEWKTEAPKVEKDAKYEETQTHVCYFSGGEYDFEYAGSSDKSLKFDQPTNWVVLKQQFFASGLIARDKFKSVTTTWTNAAADTGKSYIVRATTQAISAVSQTGNVSLQMYYGPSDYKILKAYNNELENIVPYGSGVFAFVKYINRHFLLPVFDFIHKHVASMGIVILLLTLFIRLITSPILYKSYLSSAKMKALKPEVDALRAKYTDAKTKQLDQQAFGMEQMKLWRSAGVNPLGGCIPALLQLPIFMSLFYFFQSNVDLRGKNFLWAKDLAAYDSIATLPFNIPFYGDHVSLFTLTAVITSLIISVYSMANMQDNSNPFMKYMPYIFPILLLGIFNNMPAALTWYYTVSNAITLIMQFVIQKYIINHEKILAQINENMKKPAKKSKFQERLEQMQEQQKKMQELKNKSNKR
;
A
#
# COMPACT_ATOMS: atom_id res chain seq x y z
N MET A 1 -50.40 -26.69 -2.87
CA MET A 1 -49.53 -26.33 -4.00
C MET A 1 -49.80 -27.32 -5.12
N GLY A 2 -50.64 -26.94 -6.10
CA GLY A 2 -50.94 -27.79 -7.24
C GLY A 2 -49.81 -27.70 -8.25
N PHE A 3 -48.96 -28.72 -8.32
CA PHE A 3 -47.97 -28.81 -9.38
C PHE A 3 -48.65 -29.15 -10.70
N ASP A 4 -48.41 -28.32 -11.73
CA ASP A 4 -48.92 -28.52 -13.07
C ASP A 4 -48.44 -29.87 -13.63
N ARG A 5 -49.34 -30.62 -14.26
CA ARG A 5 -49.10 -31.99 -14.76
C ARG A 5 -47.91 -32.04 -15.72
N ASN A 6 -47.71 -30.96 -16.47
CA ASN A 6 -46.59 -30.80 -17.40
C ASN A 6 -45.23 -30.64 -16.70
N THR A 7 -45.21 -30.07 -15.49
CA THR A 7 -43.98 -29.92 -14.70
C THR A 7 -43.52 -31.25 -14.13
N ILE A 8 -44.45 -32.10 -13.66
CA ILE A 8 -44.15 -33.44 -13.16
C ILE A 8 -43.62 -34.34 -14.30
N ILE A 9 -44.23 -34.27 -15.48
CA ILE A 9 -43.77 -35.01 -16.66
C ILE A 9 -42.35 -34.57 -17.06
N GLY A 10 -42.05 -33.26 -16.99
CA GLY A 10 -40.71 -32.73 -17.23
C GLY A 10 -39.64 -33.30 -16.30
N PHE A 11 -39.91 -33.36 -14.98
CA PHE A 11 -38.97 -33.93 -14.01
C PHE A 11 -38.78 -35.45 -14.19
N VAL A 12 -39.83 -36.18 -14.56
CA VAL A 12 -39.72 -37.63 -14.84
C VAL A 12 -38.88 -37.87 -16.09
N LEU A 13 -39.04 -37.09 -17.16
CA LEU A 13 -38.24 -37.21 -18.37
C LEU A 13 -36.76 -36.87 -18.13
N ILE A 14 -36.47 -35.84 -17.33
CA ILE A 14 -35.09 -35.50 -16.94
C ILE A 14 -34.49 -36.62 -16.08
N GLY A 15 -35.27 -37.20 -15.15
CA GLY A 15 -34.83 -38.35 -14.36
C GLY A 15 -34.48 -39.56 -15.22
N VAL A 16 -35.34 -39.92 -16.19
CA VAL A 16 -35.08 -41.02 -17.13
C VAL A 16 -33.86 -40.74 -18.00
N LEU A 17 -33.66 -39.50 -18.45
CA LEU A 17 -32.50 -39.10 -19.24
C LEU A 17 -31.19 -39.17 -18.44
N LEU A 18 -31.19 -38.74 -17.18
CA LEU A 18 -30.02 -38.83 -16.30
C LEU A 18 -29.68 -40.28 -15.94
N VAL A 19 -30.68 -41.12 -15.66
CA VAL A 19 -30.47 -42.55 -15.36
C VAL A 19 -29.97 -43.29 -16.61
N SER A 20 -30.54 -43.03 -17.79
CA SER A 20 -30.07 -43.64 -19.03
C SER A 20 -28.66 -43.19 -19.39
N MET A 21 -28.31 -41.92 -19.18
CA MET A 21 -26.93 -41.43 -19.36
C MET A 21 -25.96 -42.08 -18.38
N PHE A 22 -26.36 -42.28 -17.11
CA PHE A 22 -25.55 -42.97 -16.11
C PHE A 22 -25.35 -44.46 -16.43
N VAL A 23 -26.38 -45.15 -16.94
CA VAL A 23 -26.28 -46.57 -17.36
C VAL A 23 -25.41 -46.73 -18.61
N ILE A 24 -25.51 -45.81 -19.57
CA ILE A 24 -24.67 -45.82 -20.78
C ILE A 24 -23.20 -45.55 -20.40
N ASN A 25 -22.94 -44.58 -19.52
CA ASN A 25 -21.59 -44.20 -19.09
C ASN A 25 -20.95 -45.26 -18.16
N SER A 26 -21.74 -45.96 -17.35
CA SER A 26 -21.22 -47.06 -16.51
C SER A 26 -20.86 -48.29 -17.35
N ARG A 27 -21.63 -48.61 -18.41
CA ARG A 27 -21.29 -49.71 -19.33
C ARG A 27 -20.04 -49.41 -20.17
N SER A 28 -19.86 -48.18 -20.65
CA SER A 28 -18.65 -47.79 -21.38
C SER A 28 -17.40 -47.85 -20.50
N ARG A 29 -17.51 -47.49 -19.21
CA ARG A 29 -16.39 -47.57 -18.26
C ARG A 29 -15.95 -49.01 -17.98
N LEU A 30 -16.90 -49.94 -17.83
CA LEU A 30 -16.62 -51.38 -17.68
C LEU A 30 -15.98 -51.98 -18.93
N ALA A 31 -16.42 -51.58 -20.13
CA ALA A 31 -15.83 -52.02 -21.39
C ALA A 31 -14.37 -51.52 -21.54
N TYR A 32 -14.11 -50.28 -21.15
CA TYR A 32 -12.76 -49.69 -21.17
C TYR A 32 -11.81 -50.36 -20.18
N GLU A 33 -12.27 -50.69 -18.97
CA GLU A 33 -11.47 -51.45 -17.99
C GLU A 33 -11.20 -52.89 -18.44
N ALA A 34 -12.17 -53.56 -19.08
CA ALA A 34 -11.98 -54.89 -19.63
C ALA A 34 -10.97 -54.90 -20.80
N GLU A 35 -10.95 -53.85 -21.61
CA GLU A 35 -9.99 -53.68 -22.70
C GLU A 35 -8.58 -53.38 -22.16
N GLN A 36 -8.45 -52.54 -21.14
CA GLN A 36 -7.20 -52.30 -20.40
C GLN A 36 -6.64 -53.59 -19.77
N LEU A 37 -7.50 -54.43 -19.21
CA LEU A 37 -7.12 -55.74 -18.66
C LEU A 37 -6.67 -56.71 -19.76
N ARG A 38 -7.37 -56.78 -20.89
CA ARG A 38 -6.94 -57.57 -22.06
C ARG A 38 -5.60 -57.10 -22.63
N ILE A 39 -5.37 -55.79 -22.68
CA ILE A 39 -4.10 -55.21 -23.13
C ILE A 39 -3.00 -55.57 -22.13
N LYS A 40 -3.24 -55.50 -20.82
CA LYS A 40 -2.29 -55.93 -19.80
C LYS A 40 -1.97 -57.43 -19.87
N ASP A 41 -2.98 -58.29 -20.00
CA ASP A 41 -2.80 -59.75 -20.15
C ASP A 41 -2.06 -60.10 -21.45
N SER A 42 -2.30 -59.37 -22.53
CA SER A 42 -1.57 -59.56 -23.80
C SER A 42 -0.12 -59.09 -23.70
N ILE A 43 0.17 -58.05 -22.92
CA ILE A 43 1.54 -57.56 -22.66
C ILE A 43 2.29 -58.50 -21.72
N GLU A 44 1.60 -59.12 -20.76
CA GLU A 44 2.21 -60.07 -19.82
C GLU A 44 2.56 -61.40 -20.48
N ASN A 45 1.73 -61.87 -21.43
CA ASN A 45 2.01 -63.07 -22.23
C ASN A 45 3.07 -62.88 -23.33
N LEU A 46 3.48 -61.64 -23.62
CA LEU A 46 4.55 -61.32 -24.58
C LEU A 46 5.92 -61.12 -23.93
N LYS A 47 6.07 -61.32 -22.61
CA LYS A 47 7.39 -61.29 -21.97
C LYS A 47 8.19 -62.53 -22.38
N PRO A 48 9.27 -62.39 -23.17
CA PRO A 48 10.11 -63.53 -23.51
C PRO A 48 10.75 -64.10 -22.24
N LYS A 49 10.69 -65.42 -22.07
CA LYS A 49 11.49 -66.12 -21.06
C LYS A 49 12.97 -65.94 -21.42
N ILE A 50 13.64 -65.07 -20.66
CA ILE A 50 15.07 -64.78 -20.81
C ILE A 50 15.85 -66.06 -20.47
N ALA A 51 16.54 -66.62 -21.46
CA ALA A 51 17.53 -67.66 -21.24
C ALA A 51 18.71 -67.10 -20.43
N PRO A 52 19.32 -67.90 -19.53
CA PRO A 52 20.27 -67.41 -18.51
C PRO A 52 21.59 -66.83 -19.04
N GLU A 53 21.81 -66.75 -20.35
CA GLU A 53 22.98 -66.08 -20.96
C GLU A 53 22.79 -64.57 -21.24
N LEU A 54 21.56 -64.04 -21.28
CA LEU A 54 21.34 -62.59 -21.52
C LEU A 54 21.33 -61.73 -20.25
N ALA A 55 21.13 -62.32 -19.07
CA ALA A 55 21.10 -61.58 -17.80
C ALA A 55 22.47 -60.98 -17.41
N ALA A 56 23.57 -61.56 -17.90
CA ALA A 56 24.92 -61.04 -17.70
C ALA A 56 25.21 -59.79 -18.55
N LYS A 57 24.62 -59.68 -19.76
CA LYS A 57 24.76 -58.50 -20.63
C LYS A 57 23.86 -57.34 -20.21
N ASP A 58 22.69 -57.64 -19.62
CA ASP A 58 21.76 -56.61 -19.14
C ASP A 58 22.21 -56.00 -17.81
N SER A 59 22.88 -56.78 -16.95
CA SER A 59 23.55 -56.25 -15.75
C SER A 59 24.70 -55.33 -16.14
N ALA A 60 25.50 -55.69 -17.14
CA ALA A 60 26.55 -54.83 -17.68
C ALA A 60 25.98 -53.56 -18.34
N LYS A 61 24.83 -53.63 -19.03
CA LYS A 61 24.19 -52.46 -19.65
C LYS A 61 23.53 -51.54 -18.62
N ALA A 62 22.93 -52.09 -17.57
CA ALA A 62 22.40 -51.35 -16.42
C ALA A 62 23.51 -50.74 -15.55
N GLU A 63 24.67 -51.41 -15.47
CA GLU A 63 25.87 -50.92 -14.80
C GLU A 63 26.57 -49.85 -15.63
N ILE A 64 26.64 -49.99 -16.97
CA ILE A 64 27.07 -48.93 -17.90
C ILE A 64 26.11 -47.73 -17.84
N LEU A 65 24.79 -47.92 -17.78
CA LEU A 65 23.81 -46.84 -17.60
C LEU A 65 23.91 -46.15 -16.22
N LYS A 66 24.29 -46.88 -15.16
CA LYS A 66 24.58 -46.30 -13.83
C LYS A 66 25.91 -45.55 -13.81
N VAL A 67 26.92 -46.03 -14.54
CA VAL A 67 28.21 -45.36 -14.72
C VAL A 67 28.04 -44.11 -15.61
N GLU A 68 27.26 -44.18 -16.69
CA GLU A 68 26.88 -43.04 -17.54
C GLU A 68 25.99 -42.03 -16.81
N ALA A 69 25.12 -42.48 -15.89
CA ALA A 69 24.34 -41.59 -15.02
C ALA A 69 25.16 -40.95 -13.89
N GLY A 70 26.31 -41.54 -13.52
CA GLY A 70 27.25 -40.97 -12.55
C GLY A 70 28.26 -39.99 -13.17
N VAL A 71 28.54 -40.14 -14.47
CA VAL A 71 29.40 -39.23 -15.23
C VAL A 71 28.58 -38.01 -15.66
N GLY A 72 28.90 -36.83 -15.09
CA GLY A 72 28.15 -35.60 -15.36
C GLY A 72 26.96 -35.32 -14.42
N ALA A 73 26.74 -36.15 -13.39
CA ALA A 73 25.80 -35.81 -12.32
C ALA A 73 26.42 -34.74 -11.39
N PHE A 74 25.61 -33.74 -11.06
CA PHE A 74 25.99 -32.71 -10.09
C PHE A 74 26.23 -33.33 -8.70
N GLN A 75 27.41 -33.07 -8.14
CA GLN A 75 27.81 -33.51 -6.80
C GLN A 75 27.24 -32.53 -5.77
N THR A 76 26.44 -33.06 -4.85
CA THR A 76 25.76 -32.29 -3.80
C THR A 76 26.37 -32.59 -2.44
N ASP A 77 26.22 -31.66 -1.49
CA ASP A 77 26.67 -31.85 -0.11
C ASP A 77 25.82 -32.94 0.58
N SER A 78 26.41 -33.67 1.53
CA SER A 78 25.77 -34.82 2.17
C SER A 78 24.82 -34.45 3.32
N ALA A 79 24.93 -33.22 3.83
CA ALA A 79 24.16 -32.75 4.97
C ALA A 79 23.76 -31.28 4.82
N GLU A 80 22.66 -30.92 5.47
CA GLU A 80 22.21 -29.53 5.55
C GLU A 80 23.06 -28.76 6.57
N LYS A 81 23.49 -27.56 6.19
CA LYS A 81 24.38 -26.68 6.93
C LYS A 81 23.85 -25.26 6.85
N GLN A 82 24.08 -24.49 7.91
CA GLN A 82 23.74 -23.07 7.96
C GLN A 82 24.99 -22.20 8.07
N VAL A 83 24.92 -21.02 7.48
CA VAL A 83 25.97 -20.00 7.53
C VAL A 83 25.32 -18.63 7.65
N THR A 84 25.97 -17.70 8.34
CA THR A 84 25.38 -16.38 8.62
C THR A 84 26.30 -15.27 8.12
N LEU A 85 25.71 -14.29 7.44
CA LEU A 85 26.32 -12.99 7.18
C LEU A 85 25.67 -11.93 8.09
N GLU A 86 26.47 -11.02 8.63
CA GLU A 86 25.96 -10.04 9.59
C GLU A 86 26.70 -8.70 9.48
N ASN A 87 25.93 -7.61 9.50
CA ASN A 87 26.43 -6.24 9.68
C ASN A 87 25.70 -5.56 10.88
N ASN A 88 25.80 -4.24 11.02
CA ASN A 88 25.15 -3.53 12.14
C ASN A 88 23.62 -3.45 12.03
N LEU A 89 23.08 -3.65 10.83
CA LEU A 89 21.66 -3.43 10.50
C LEU A 89 20.90 -4.75 10.33
N VAL A 90 21.51 -5.75 9.71
CA VAL A 90 20.87 -7.02 9.34
C VAL A 90 21.75 -8.21 9.65
N LYS A 91 21.11 -9.32 10.04
CA LYS A 91 21.71 -10.65 10.18
C LYS A 91 20.95 -11.62 9.28
N ILE A 92 21.65 -12.20 8.32
CA ILE A 92 21.10 -13.10 7.30
C ILE A 92 21.66 -14.49 7.53
N THR A 93 20.79 -15.43 7.91
CA THR A 93 21.12 -16.85 7.98
C THR A 93 20.74 -17.49 6.66
N PHE A 94 21.65 -18.29 6.11
CA PHE A 94 21.48 -19.05 4.88
C PHE A 94 21.49 -20.54 5.20
N THR A 95 20.76 -21.31 4.40
CA THR A 95 20.88 -22.76 4.33
C THR A 95 21.60 -23.16 3.04
N ASN A 96 22.43 -24.20 3.10
CA ASN A 96 23.05 -24.77 1.90
C ASN A 96 22.04 -25.54 1.03
N ARG A 97 20.87 -25.90 1.55
CA ARG A 97 19.73 -26.36 0.76
C ARG A 97 19.15 -25.20 -0.04
N GLY A 98 19.25 -25.24 -1.36
CA GLY A 98 18.92 -24.09 -2.20
C GLY A 98 20.01 -23.04 -2.28
N GLY A 99 20.97 -23.04 -1.34
CA GLY A 99 21.95 -21.96 -1.20
C GLY A 99 21.23 -20.62 -1.13
N GLN A 100 20.31 -20.46 -0.19
CA GLN A 100 19.36 -19.33 -0.12
C GLN A 100 19.21 -18.80 1.32
N PRO A 101 18.74 -17.55 1.50
CA PRO A 101 18.40 -17.03 2.83
C PRO A 101 17.27 -17.85 3.47
N SER A 102 17.45 -18.25 4.73
CA SER A 102 16.45 -18.96 5.54
C SER A 102 15.85 -18.11 6.65
N ALA A 103 16.54 -17.04 7.05
CA ALA A 103 16.02 -16.05 8.01
C ALA A 103 16.80 -14.74 7.88
N VAL A 104 16.08 -13.61 7.89
CA VAL A 104 16.65 -12.26 7.81
C VAL A 104 16.18 -11.43 8.99
N GLU A 105 17.02 -11.26 10.00
CA GLU A 105 16.73 -10.46 11.19
C GLU A 105 17.17 -9.00 10.99
N LEU A 106 16.25 -8.05 11.18
CA LEU A 106 16.54 -6.62 11.17
C LEU A 106 16.90 -6.15 12.59
N LYS A 107 18.20 -6.00 12.87
CA LYS A 107 18.77 -5.81 14.22
C LYS A 107 18.30 -4.53 14.93
N GLN A 108 17.92 -3.51 14.16
CA GLN A 108 17.46 -2.22 14.70
C GLN A 108 15.96 -2.22 15.07
N PHE A 109 15.22 -3.30 14.78
CA PHE A 109 13.77 -3.32 14.91
C PHE A 109 13.26 -4.51 15.73
N LYS A 110 12.26 -4.25 16.57
CA LYS A 110 11.53 -5.25 17.35
C LYS A 110 10.05 -5.23 17.02
N LYS A 111 9.38 -6.37 17.08
CA LYS A 111 7.92 -6.50 16.99
C LYS A 111 7.26 -5.84 18.21
N TRP A 112 5.94 -5.63 18.13
CA TRP A 112 5.15 -5.03 19.21
C TRP A 112 5.19 -5.83 20.54
N ASN A 113 5.49 -7.13 20.48
CA ASN A 113 5.63 -8.02 21.63
C ASN A 113 7.07 -8.07 22.18
N GLY A 114 8.03 -7.39 21.56
CA GLY A 114 9.43 -7.36 21.96
C GLY A 114 10.37 -8.31 21.21
N ASP A 115 9.83 -9.24 20.42
CA ASP A 115 10.60 -10.19 19.61
C ASP A 115 11.35 -9.48 18.47
N PRO A 116 12.44 -10.05 17.93
CA PRO A 116 13.12 -9.48 16.76
C PRO A 116 12.19 -9.45 15.52
N VAL A 117 12.37 -8.44 14.67
CA VAL A 117 11.74 -8.42 13.35
C VAL A 117 12.54 -9.33 12.42
N VAL A 118 11.96 -10.49 12.10
CA VAL A 118 12.54 -11.46 11.17
C VAL A 118 11.69 -11.48 9.90
N LEU A 119 12.32 -11.17 8.77
CA LEU A 119 11.80 -11.36 7.43
C LEU A 119 12.32 -12.69 6.87
N ALA A 120 11.61 -13.26 5.89
CA ALA A 120 11.99 -14.49 5.22
C ALA A 120 12.34 -15.68 6.17
N GLY A 121 11.65 -15.79 7.31
CA GLY A 121 11.95 -16.78 8.36
C GLY A 121 11.05 -18.03 8.42
N ASP A 122 10.07 -18.13 7.52
CA ASP A 122 9.15 -19.27 7.38
C ASP A 122 9.51 -20.11 6.16
N ASP A 123 9.23 -21.41 6.22
CA ASP A 123 9.51 -22.39 5.15
C ASP A 123 8.83 -22.05 3.81
N PHE A 124 7.80 -21.19 3.81
CA PHE A 124 7.22 -20.68 2.57
C PHE A 124 8.21 -19.86 1.73
N ASN A 125 9.11 -19.13 2.39
CA ASN A 125 10.07 -18.28 1.69
C ASN A 125 11.10 -19.15 0.97
N SER A 126 11.19 -18.98 -0.35
CA SER A 126 12.15 -19.73 -1.15
C SER A 126 12.50 -19.00 -2.44
N PHE A 127 13.69 -19.28 -2.93
CA PHE A 127 14.21 -18.87 -4.21
C PHE A 127 14.62 -20.14 -4.96
N SER A 128 13.93 -20.42 -6.07
CA SER A 128 14.18 -21.59 -6.90
C SER A 128 14.34 -21.18 -8.36
N TYR A 129 15.10 -21.96 -9.09
CA TYR A 129 15.09 -21.97 -10.55
C TYR A 129 15.39 -23.38 -11.04
N THR A 130 14.98 -23.65 -12.27
CA THR A 130 15.21 -24.95 -12.90
C THR A 130 16.55 -24.95 -13.63
N TYR A 131 17.34 -26.00 -13.45
CA TYR A 131 18.56 -26.24 -14.23
C TYR A 131 18.65 -27.70 -14.65
N ASN A 132 19.41 -27.95 -15.72
CA ASN A 132 19.68 -29.30 -16.21
C ASN A 132 20.78 -29.93 -15.36
N SER A 133 20.46 -30.97 -14.60
CA SER A 133 21.37 -31.65 -13.66
C SER A 133 22.03 -32.89 -14.24
N GLY A 134 21.65 -33.28 -15.47
CA GLY A 134 22.19 -34.42 -16.20
C GLY A 134 21.45 -34.62 -17.53
N VAL A 135 21.81 -35.68 -18.26
CA VAL A 135 21.17 -36.00 -19.55
C VAL A 135 19.69 -36.31 -19.32
N ASN A 136 18.81 -35.47 -19.90
CA ASN A 136 17.35 -35.54 -19.74
C ASN A 136 16.86 -35.46 -18.28
N GLN A 137 17.64 -34.85 -17.38
CA GLN A 137 17.27 -34.64 -15.99
C GLN A 137 17.32 -33.16 -15.65
N THR A 138 16.28 -32.69 -14.96
CA THR A 138 16.21 -31.33 -14.42
C THR A 138 16.09 -31.39 -12.91
N ALA A 139 16.66 -30.40 -12.25
CA ALA A 139 16.56 -30.20 -10.82
C ALA A 139 16.06 -28.79 -10.52
N GLN A 140 15.44 -28.63 -9.36
CA GLN A 140 15.09 -27.33 -8.79
C GLN A 140 16.19 -26.92 -7.82
N SER A 141 16.76 -25.73 -8.01
CA SER A 141 17.86 -25.26 -7.17
C SER A 141 17.49 -25.27 -5.69
N ALA A 142 16.26 -24.90 -5.31
CA ALA A 142 15.78 -24.91 -3.92
C ALA A 142 15.88 -26.28 -3.20
N ASN A 143 15.90 -27.39 -3.95
CA ASN A 143 16.02 -28.74 -3.38
C ASN A 143 17.46 -29.28 -3.40
N THR A 144 18.38 -28.58 -4.07
CA THR A 144 19.78 -29.00 -4.22
C THR A 144 20.59 -28.62 -2.97
N LEU A 145 21.38 -29.55 -2.45
CA LEU A 145 22.34 -29.27 -1.38
C LEU A 145 23.65 -28.76 -1.98
N PHE A 146 23.89 -27.46 -1.89
CA PHE A 146 25.11 -26.85 -2.40
C PHE A 146 26.27 -27.04 -1.42
N ASN A 147 27.49 -27.07 -1.94
CA ASN A 147 28.70 -27.00 -1.12
C ASN A 147 28.92 -25.53 -0.72
N VAL A 148 28.91 -25.27 0.59
CA VAL A 148 29.11 -23.93 1.14
C VAL A 148 30.59 -23.66 1.40
N SER A 149 31.10 -22.56 0.88
CA SER A 149 32.41 -22.00 1.27
C SER A 149 32.28 -21.22 2.58
N GLY A 150 33.36 -21.13 3.36
CA GLY A 150 33.38 -20.28 4.55
C GLY A 150 33.13 -18.80 4.22
N VAL A 151 32.68 -18.03 5.20
CA VAL A 151 32.46 -16.58 5.03
C VAL A 151 33.79 -15.86 4.79
N VAL A 152 33.88 -15.15 3.67
CA VAL A 152 35.02 -14.30 3.33
C VAL A 152 34.72 -12.87 3.73
N LYS A 153 35.63 -12.23 4.46
CA LYS A 153 35.56 -10.80 4.77
C LYS A 153 36.51 -10.06 3.84
N ASN A 154 35.97 -9.17 3.03
CA ASN A 154 36.73 -8.38 2.07
C ASN A 154 37.37 -7.15 2.76
N ALA A 155 38.34 -6.53 2.08
CA ALA A 155 39.05 -5.35 2.59
C ALA A 155 38.14 -4.13 2.80
N ASP A 156 37.01 -4.06 2.11
CA ASP A 156 35.97 -3.03 2.25
C ASP A 156 34.98 -3.32 3.39
N HIS A 157 35.28 -4.32 4.24
CA HIS A 157 34.41 -4.84 5.31
C HIS A 157 33.12 -5.51 4.82
N SER A 158 32.93 -5.72 3.51
CA SER A 158 31.84 -6.56 3.02
C SER A 158 32.08 -8.03 3.37
N GLN A 159 30.99 -8.76 3.58
CA GLN A 159 31.03 -10.21 3.82
C GLN A 159 30.45 -10.93 2.62
N GLN A 160 31.12 -12.00 2.21
CA GLN A 160 30.70 -12.82 1.07
C GLN A 160 30.61 -14.29 1.47
N VAL A 161 29.60 -14.98 0.95
CA VAL A 161 29.50 -16.43 1.01
C VAL A 161 29.16 -16.98 -0.37
N THR A 162 29.79 -18.10 -0.72
CA THR A 162 29.57 -18.76 -2.01
C THR A 162 29.05 -20.18 -1.80
N PHE A 163 27.95 -20.51 -2.47
CA PHE A 163 27.39 -21.86 -2.56
C PHE A 163 27.65 -22.41 -3.95
N THR A 164 28.31 -23.57 -4.05
CA THR A 164 28.71 -24.15 -5.33
C THR A 164 28.19 -25.57 -5.47
N VAL A 165 27.66 -25.87 -6.64
CA VAL A 165 27.35 -27.24 -7.07
C VAL A 165 27.93 -27.42 -8.47
N GLY A 166 28.50 -28.59 -8.75
CA GLY A 166 29.10 -28.86 -10.05
C GLY A 166 29.20 -30.35 -10.34
N ASP A 167 29.44 -30.70 -11.59
CA ASP A 167 29.64 -32.07 -12.04
C ASP A 167 31.13 -32.39 -12.26
N THR A 168 31.41 -33.63 -12.62
CA THR A 168 32.76 -34.10 -12.95
C THR A 168 33.24 -33.67 -14.35
N LEU A 169 32.36 -33.09 -15.17
CA LEU A 169 32.62 -32.61 -16.52
C LEU A 169 33.00 -31.12 -16.56
N GLY A 170 33.05 -30.46 -15.40
CA GLY A 170 33.44 -29.06 -15.25
C GLY A 170 32.28 -28.07 -15.31
N GLN A 171 31.04 -28.55 -15.43
CA GLN A 171 29.86 -27.70 -15.31
C GLN A 171 29.64 -27.31 -13.85
N SER A 172 29.32 -26.05 -13.59
CA SER A 172 29.09 -25.58 -12.24
C SER A 172 28.12 -24.41 -12.17
N ILE A 173 27.46 -24.32 -11.03
CA ILE A 173 26.58 -23.24 -10.65
C ILE A 173 27.06 -22.69 -9.31
N ARG A 174 27.26 -21.38 -9.24
CA ARG A 174 27.67 -20.69 -8.01
C ARG A 174 26.69 -19.59 -7.65
N HIS A 175 26.15 -19.65 -6.45
CA HIS A 175 25.48 -18.52 -5.81
C HIS A 175 26.50 -17.74 -5.00
N VAL A 176 26.68 -16.46 -5.31
CA VAL A 176 27.57 -15.58 -4.58
C VAL A 176 26.72 -14.49 -3.93
N TYR A 177 26.67 -14.51 -2.60
CA TYR A 177 25.97 -13.49 -1.82
C TYR A 177 26.98 -12.53 -1.21
N THR A 178 26.79 -11.23 -1.42
CA THR A 178 27.66 -10.19 -0.86
C THR A 178 26.84 -9.20 -0.04
N LEU A 179 27.15 -9.09 1.26
CA LEU A 179 26.54 -8.14 2.19
C LEU A 179 27.53 -7.02 2.50
N LYS A 180 27.18 -5.79 2.11
CA LYS A 180 27.98 -4.59 2.38
C LYS A 180 27.81 -4.11 3.83
N PRO A 181 28.80 -3.38 4.39
CA PRO A 181 28.64 -2.75 5.70
C PRO A 181 27.47 -1.76 5.67
N ASP A 182 26.71 -1.70 6.77
CA ASP A 182 25.58 -0.78 6.99
C ASP A 182 24.57 -0.71 5.83
N ASN A 183 24.29 -1.86 5.22
CA ASN A 183 23.43 -1.95 4.05
C ASN A 183 22.36 -3.05 4.23
N TYR A 184 21.13 -2.79 3.76
CA TYR A 184 20.01 -3.75 3.75
C TYR A 184 19.87 -4.51 2.43
N MET A 185 20.58 -4.07 1.39
CA MET A 185 20.63 -4.75 0.09
C MET A 185 21.63 -5.89 0.12
N LEU A 186 21.17 -7.09 -0.22
CA LEU A 186 21.99 -8.26 -0.44
C LEU A 186 22.25 -8.41 -1.94
N ASP A 187 23.51 -8.26 -2.36
CA ASP A 187 23.90 -8.57 -3.74
C ASP A 187 23.90 -10.09 -3.92
N PHE A 188 23.27 -10.58 -4.99
CA PHE A 188 23.12 -12.01 -5.28
C PHE A 188 23.43 -12.30 -6.74
N ASP A 189 24.61 -12.88 -6.97
CA ASP A 189 25.08 -13.26 -8.31
C ASP A 189 24.96 -14.77 -8.52
N ILE A 190 24.36 -15.18 -9.63
CA ILE A 190 24.29 -16.58 -10.06
C ILE A 190 25.23 -16.77 -11.25
N ALA A 191 26.41 -17.30 -10.98
CA ALA A 191 27.39 -17.61 -12.01
C ALA A 191 27.18 -19.03 -12.55
N LEU A 192 26.91 -19.12 -13.85
CA LEU A 192 26.71 -20.37 -14.57
C LEU A 192 27.93 -20.64 -15.46
N ASN A 193 28.48 -21.85 -15.33
CA ASN A 193 29.58 -22.32 -16.15
C ASN A 193 29.19 -23.67 -16.77
N GLY A 194 28.79 -23.68 -18.05
CA GLY A 194 28.44 -24.90 -18.79
C GLY A 194 27.47 -24.64 -19.94
N SER A 195 27.68 -25.28 -21.09
CA SER A 195 26.98 -24.94 -22.34
C SER A 195 25.53 -25.44 -22.46
N GLN A 196 24.96 -26.11 -21.45
CA GLN A 196 23.60 -26.66 -21.48
C GLN A 196 22.88 -26.63 -20.11
N LEU A 197 23.27 -25.75 -19.20
CA LEU A 197 22.67 -25.69 -17.86
C LEU A 197 21.22 -25.21 -17.83
N LEU A 198 20.83 -24.39 -18.81
CA LEU A 198 19.51 -23.79 -18.89
C LEU A 198 18.79 -24.17 -20.19
N SER A 199 17.48 -24.32 -20.10
CA SER A 199 16.63 -24.43 -21.29
C SER A 199 16.52 -23.06 -21.96
N ARG A 200 16.78 -22.99 -23.28
CA ARG A 200 16.65 -21.75 -24.09
C ARG A 200 17.49 -20.55 -23.61
N ASN A 201 18.54 -20.79 -22.81
CA ASN A 201 19.37 -19.74 -22.21
C ASN A 201 18.57 -18.75 -21.33
N ASP A 202 17.46 -19.21 -20.76
CA ASP A 202 16.59 -18.44 -19.87
C ASP A 202 16.62 -19.06 -18.46
N LEU A 203 16.82 -18.20 -17.46
CA LEU A 203 16.71 -18.58 -16.05
C LEU A 203 15.28 -18.32 -15.59
N SER A 204 14.49 -19.39 -15.48
CA SER A 204 13.14 -19.35 -14.92
C SER A 204 13.20 -19.38 -13.40
N ILE A 205 13.01 -18.22 -12.79
CA ILE A 205 13.06 -17.99 -11.34
C ILE A 205 11.65 -18.11 -10.77
N GLU A 206 11.51 -18.81 -9.66
CA GLU A 206 10.38 -18.76 -8.75
C GLU A 206 10.86 -18.22 -7.40
N TRP A 207 10.32 -17.06 -7.01
CA TRP A 207 10.60 -16.44 -5.72
C TRP A 207 9.31 -16.38 -4.90
N LYS A 208 9.30 -17.09 -3.79
CA LYS A 208 8.22 -17.06 -2.80
C LYS A 208 8.66 -16.20 -1.62
N THR A 209 7.83 -15.24 -1.27
CA THR A 209 8.07 -14.36 -0.13
C THR A 209 6.78 -14.16 0.65
N GLU A 210 6.91 -14.06 1.97
CA GLU A 210 5.80 -13.66 2.83
C GLU A 210 6.07 -12.34 3.55
N ALA A 211 4.98 -11.68 3.89
CA ALA A 211 4.93 -10.54 4.78
C ALA A 211 4.53 -11.05 6.18
N PRO A 212 5.47 -11.29 7.11
CA PRO A 212 5.15 -11.79 8.45
C PRO A 212 4.33 -10.74 9.22
N LYS A 213 3.46 -11.14 10.15
CA LYS A 213 2.79 -10.17 11.02
C LYS A 213 3.81 -9.52 11.95
N VAL A 214 4.06 -8.23 11.77
CA VAL A 214 5.06 -7.47 12.56
C VAL A 214 4.38 -6.44 13.47
N GLU A 215 3.25 -5.89 13.04
CA GLU A 215 2.53 -4.86 13.78
C GLU A 215 1.42 -5.45 14.68
N LYS A 216 0.97 -4.65 15.64
CA LYS A 216 -0.06 -5.06 16.60
C LYS A 216 -1.40 -5.34 15.88
N ASP A 217 -1.77 -4.44 14.96
CA ASP A 217 -3.00 -4.53 14.17
C ASP A 217 -2.72 -5.16 12.80
N ALA A 218 -3.02 -6.45 12.68
CA ALA A 218 -2.86 -7.19 11.44
C ALA A 218 -3.77 -6.67 10.32
N LYS A 219 -4.97 -6.18 10.65
CA LYS A 219 -5.93 -5.71 9.65
C LYS A 219 -5.47 -4.38 9.08
N TYR A 220 -5.01 -3.48 9.93
CA TYR A 220 -4.41 -2.22 9.46
C TYR A 220 -3.14 -2.47 8.66
N GLU A 221 -2.24 -3.35 9.14
CA GLU A 221 -1.02 -3.73 8.41
C GLU A 221 -1.34 -4.29 7.01
N GLU A 222 -2.39 -5.11 6.88
CA GLU A 222 -2.89 -5.63 5.59
C GLU A 222 -3.31 -4.50 4.63
N THR A 223 -3.99 -3.45 5.12
CA THR A 223 -4.36 -2.29 4.27
C THR A 223 -3.15 -1.48 3.80
N GLN A 224 -2.02 -1.58 4.50
CA GLN A 224 -0.77 -0.89 4.16
C GLN A 224 0.22 -1.77 3.39
N THR A 225 -0.18 -3.02 3.11
CA THR A 225 0.63 -4.00 2.39
C THR A 225 0.31 -3.93 0.90
N HIS A 226 1.36 -3.79 0.08
CA HIS A 226 1.27 -3.63 -1.36
C HIS A 226 2.26 -4.56 -2.08
N VAL A 227 1.89 -5.01 -3.27
CA VAL A 227 2.82 -5.59 -4.24
C VAL A 227 3.24 -4.47 -5.17
N CYS A 228 4.48 -4.01 -5.02
CA CYS A 228 5.05 -2.91 -5.77
C CYS A 228 5.92 -3.44 -6.91
N TYR A 229 5.95 -2.75 -8.05
CA TYR A 229 6.78 -3.15 -9.19
C TYR A 229 7.29 -1.93 -9.98
N PHE A 230 8.38 -2.16 -10.71
CA PHE A 230 8.90 -1.20 -11.69
C PHE A 230 9.08 -1.90 -13.03
N SER A 231 8.16 -1.65 -13.95
CA SER A 231 8.04 -2.35 -15.23
C SER A 231 7.85 -1.35 -16.35
N GLY A 232 8.51 -1.55 -17.50
CA GLY A 232 8.37 -0.63 -18.64
C GLY A 232 8.90 0.80 -18.41
N GLY A 233 9.66 1.03 -17.33
CA GLY A 233 10.15 2.36 -16.96
C GLY A 233 9.24 3.15 -16.02
N GLU A 234 8.14 2.55 -15.55
CA GLU A 234 7.20 3.17 -14.63
C GLU A 234 7.06 2.37 -13.33
N TYR A 235 6.84 3.10 -12.24
CA TYR A 235 6.50 2.55 -10.93
C TYR A 235 4.98 2.47 -10.77
N ASP A 236 4.49 1.33 -10.27
CA ASP A 236 3.11 1.20 -9.82
C ASP A 236 3.00 0.11 -8.73
N PHE A 237 1.80 -0.04 -8.16
CA PHE A 237 1.56 -0.98 -7.06
C PHE A 237 0.12 -1.49 -7.02
N GLU A 238 -0.05 -2.69 -6.48
CA GLU A 238 -1.36 -3.26 -6.17
C GLU A 238 -1.56 -3.42 -4.67
N TYR A 239 -2.78 -3.15 -4.21
CA TYR A 239 -3.12 -3.37 -2.80
C TYR A 239 -3.23 -4.86 -2.52
N ALA A 240 -2.65 -5.33 -1.41
CA ALA A 240 -2.78 -6.73 -1.01
C ALA A 240 -4.25 -7.18 -0.88
N GLY A 241 -5.15 -6.27 -0.49
CA GLY A 241 -6.58 -6.51 -0.35
C GLY A 241 -7.39 -6.42 -1.65
N SER A 242 -6.76 -6.24 -2.82
CA SER A 242 -7.45 -6.20 -4.11
C SER A 242 -8.20 -7.51 -4.40
N SER A 243 -9.24 -7.41 -5.24
CA SER A 243 -9.96 -8.60 -5.73
C SER A 243 -9.15 -9.38 -6.75
N ASP A 244 -8.41 -8.68 -7.62
CA ASP A 244 -7.47 -9.28 -8.56
C ASP A 244 -6.11 -9.44 -7.88
N LYS A 245 -5.68 -10.68 -7.68
CA LYS A 245 -4.47 -11.04 -6.94
C LYS A 245 -3.37 -11.60 -7.82
N SER A 246 -3.32 -11.11 -9.06
CA SER A 246 -2.35 -11.49 -10.06
C SER A 246 -1.86 -10.27 -10.82
N LEU A 247 -0.55 -10.20 -11.02
CA LEU A 247 0.12 -9.22 -11.86
C LEU A 247 0.92 -9.96 -12.91
N LYS A 248 0.84 -9.54 -14.17
CA LYS A 248 1.59 -10.15 -15.27
C LYS A 248 2.18 -9.06 -16.17
N PHE A 249 3.49 -9.14 -16.38
CA PHE A 249 4.26 -8.28 -17.25
C PHE A 249 5.02 -9.12 -18.26
N ASP A 250 4.72 -8.92 -19.54
CA ASP A 250 5.44 -9.53 -20.67
C ASP A 250 6.48 -8.53 -21.25
N GLN A 251 7.07 -7.69 -20.38
CA GLN A 251 8.00 -6.62 -20.74
C GLN A 251 9.15 -6.47 -19.71
N PRO A 252 10.25 -5.78 -20.07
CA PRO A 252 11.38 -5.56 -19.18
C PRO A 252 10.97 -4.96 -17.83
N THR A 253 11.26 -5.71 -16.75
CA THR A 253 10.88 -5.37 -15.38
C THR A 253 12.09 -5.35 -14.48
N ASN A 254 12.34 -4.24 -13.77
CA ASN A 254 13.53 -4.08 -12.93
C ASN A 254 13.41 -4.85 -11.61
N TRP A 255 12.26 -4.74 -10.94
CA TRP A 255 12.06 -5.33 -9.63
C TRP A 255 10.59 -5.56 -9.30
N VAL A 256 10.37 -6.48 -8.36
CA VAL A 256 9.10 -6.73 -7.67
C VAL A 256 9.36 -6.72 -6.18
N VAL A 257 8.51 -6.04 -5.41
CA VAL A 257 8.68 -5.84 -3.97
C VAL A 257 7.36 -6.13 -3.26
N LEU A 258 7.39 -7.02 -2.28
CA LEU A 258 6.32 -7.14 -1.29
C LEU A 258 6.60 -6.16 -0.16
N LYS A 259 5.84 -5.07 -0.13
CA LYS A 259 5.98 -3.98 0.84
C LYS A 259 4.89 -4.10 1.91
N GLN A 260 5.30 -4.16 3.17
CA GLN A 260 4.43 -4.04 4.36
C GLN A 260 4.35 -2.59 4.83
N GLN A 261 3.69 -2.31 5.96
CA GLN A 261 3.59 -0.95 6.49
C GLN A 261 4.96 -0.25 6.59
N PHE A 262 5.93 -0.88 7.28
CA PHE A 262 7.26 -0.31 7.53
C PHE A 262 8.43 -1.08 6.94
N PHE A 263 8.22 -2.28 6.40
CA PHE A 263 9.28 -3.14 5.89
C PHE A 263 8.97 -3.58 4.47
N ALA A 264 9.99 -4.02 3.74
CA ALA A 264 9.84 -4.54 2.40
C ALA A 264 10.83 -5.69 2.14
N SER A 265 10.34 -6.68 1.40
CA SER A 265 11.12 -7.76 0.81
C SER A 265 11.05 -7.61 -0.71
N GLY A 266 12.19 -7.54 -1.39
CA GLY A 266 12.24 -7.24 -2.83
C GLY A 266 13.20 -8.12 -3.59
N LEU A 267 12.82 -8.50 -4.81
CA LEU A 267 13.70 -9.13 -5.78
C LEU A 267 13.96 -8.16 -6.94
N ILE A 268 15.23 -7.86 -7.18
CA ILE A 268 15.69 -6.89 -8.16
C ILE A 268 16.64 -7.57 -9.15
N ALA A 269 16.47 -7.32 -10.44
CA ALA A 269 17.40 -7.71 -11.48
C ALA A 269 18.17 -6.49 -11.99
N ARG A 270 19.51 -6.55 -11.94
CA ARG A 270 20.35 -5.47 -12.50
C ARG A 270 20.18 -5.35 -14.02
N ASP A 271 20.01 -6.49 -14.69
CA ASP A 271 19.84 -6.58 -16.14
C ASP A 271 18.36 -6.73 -16.57
N LYS A 272 17.42 -6.42 -15.66
CA LYS A 272 15.96 -6.56 -15.83
C LYS A 272 15.49 -8.00 -16.10
N PHE A 273 14.29 -8.32 -15.65
CA PHE A 273 13.57 -9.53 -16.03
C PHE A 273 12.91 -9.32 -17.40
N LYS A 274 12.91 -10.35 -18.25
CA LYS A 274 12.18 -10.38 -19.53
C LYS A 274 10.67 -10.34 -19.32
N SER A 275 10.19 -11.16 -18.39
CA SER A 275 8.79 -11.23 -17.98
C SER A 275 8.70 -11.59 -16.50
N VAL A 276 7.57 -11.19 -15.91
CA VAL A 276 7.29 -11.37 -14.49
C VAL A 276 5.80 -11.67 -14.33
N THR A 277 5.46 -12.70 -13.57
CA THR A 277 4.10 -12.95 -13.09
C THR A 277 4.15 -13.06 -11.58
N THR A 278 3.37 -12.26 -10.85
CA THR A 278 3.29 -12.33 -9.39
C THR A 278 1.86 -12.59 -8.98
N THR A 279 1.64 -13.62 -8.18
CA THR A 279 0.35 -13.90 -7.55
C THR A 279 0.48 -13.80 -6.05
N TRP A 280 -0.59 -13.42 -5.35
CA TRP A 280 -0.56 -13.36 -3.89
C TRP A 280 -1.85 -13.81 -3.24
N THR A 281 -1.73 -14.16 -1.97
CA THR A 281 -2.84 -14.57 -1.11
C THR A 281 -2.71 -13.91 0.24
N ASN A 282 -3.85 -13.56 0.84
CA ASN A 282 -3.92 -12.97 2.16
C ASN A 282 -4.11 -14.09 3.18
N ALA A 283 -3.59 -13.92 4.38
CA ALA A 283 -3.84 -14.86 5.46
C ALA A 283 -5.34 -14.95 5.77
N ALA A 284 -5.81 -16.17 6.06
CA ALA A 284 -7.19 -16.44 6.43
C ALA A 284 -7.63 -15.59 7.64
N ALA A 285 -8.91 -15.20 7.68
CA ALA A 285 -9.42 -14.24 8.66
C ALA A 285 -9.43 -14.75 10.12
N ASP A 286 -9.34 -16.07 10.34
CA ASP A 286 -9.79 -16.73 11.58
C ASP A 286 -8.68 -17.37 12.43
N THR A 287 -7.42 -16.95 12.26
CA THR A 287 -6.30 -17.47 13.04
C THR A 287 -5.43 -16.34 13.56
N GLY A 288 -4.68 -16.60 14.65
CA GLY A 288 -3.58 -15.75 15.11
C GLY A 288 -2.48 -15.65 14.05
N LYS A 289 -2.75 -14.88 12.98
CA LYS A 289 -2.00 -14.77 11.74
C LYS A 289 -0.49 -14.65 12.01
N SER A 290 0.30 -15.63 11.57
CA SER A 290 1.77 -15.55 11.55
C SER A 290 2.26 -14.63 10.42
N TYR A 291 1.48 -14.50 9.35
CA TYR A 291 1.75 -13.66 8.18
C TYR A 291 0.50 -12.88 7.73
N ILE A 292 0.70 -11.85 6.92
CA ILE A 292 -0.33 -10.98 6.34
C ILE A 292 -0.62 -11.39 4.91
N VAL A 293 0.44 -11.51 4.09
CA VAL A 293 0.38 -11.84 2.66
C VAL A 293 1.49 -12.82 2.30
N ARG A 294 1.20 -13.73 1.37
CA ARG A 294 2.16 -14.60 0.69
C ARG A 294 2.13 -14.31 -0.80
N ALA A 295 3.27 -13.97 -1.37
CA ALA A 295 3.43 -13.70 -2.79
C ALA A 295 4.34 -14.76 -3.45
N THR A 296 4.01 -15.15 -4.67
CA THR A 296 4.84 -16.01 -5.52
C THR A 296 5.10 -15.27 -6.83
N THR A 297 6.36 -14.97 -7.09
CA THR A 297 6.83 -14.29 -8.29
C THR A 297 7.56 -15.28 -9.19
N GLN A 298 7.04 -15.48 -10.39
CA GLN A 298 7.69 -16.20 -11.47
C GLN A 298 8.33 -15.17 -12.42
N ALA A 299 9.64 -15.21 -12.59
CA ALA A 299 10.37 -14.25 -13.42
C ALA A 299 11.33 -14.98 -14.38
N ILE A 300 11.54 -14.41 -15.56
CA ILE A 300 12.49 -14.94 -16.53
C ILE A 300 13.63 -13.93 -16.68
N SER A 301 14.87 -14.38 -16.46
CA SER A 301 16.08 -13.59 -16.74
C SER A 301 16.84 -14.20 -17.93
N ALA A 302 17.35 -13.34 -18.81
CA ALA A 302 18.14 -13.77 -19.95
C ALA A 302 19.57 -14.05 -19.52
N VAL A 303 20.17 -15.17 -19.95
CA VAL A 303 21.56 -15.49 -19.60
C VAL A 303 22.33 -15.94 -20.84
N SER A 304 23.63 -15.62 -20.93
CA SER A 304 24.52 -16.30 -21.89
C SER A 304 24.92 -17.69 -21.37
N GLN A 305 25.25 -18.63 -22.27
CA GLN A 305 25.62 -20.02 -21.90
C GLN A 305 26.75 -20.10 -20.85
N THR A 306 27.68 -19.15 -20.88
CA THR A 306 28.58 -18.83 -19.78
C THR A 306 28.29 -17.40 -19.38
N GLY A 307 27.72 -17.21 -18.19
CA GLY A 307 27.13 -15.93 -17.83
C GLY A 307 26.88 -15.79 -16.34
N ASN A 308 26.71 -14.55 -15.91
CA ASN A 308 26.31 -14.22 -14.56
C ASN A 308 24.93 -13.58 -14.59
N VAL A 309 24.00 -14.06 -13.77
CA VAL A 309 22.74 -13.37 -13.51
C VAL A 309 22.90 -12.54 -12.26
N SER A 310 22.93 -11.23 -12.45
CA SER A 310 23.17 -10.29 -11.35
C SER A 310 21.84 -9.84 -10.74
N LEU A 311 21.48 -10.42 -9.60
CA LEU A 311 20.28 -10.10 -8.83
C LEU A 311 20.65 -9.34 -7.55
N GLN A 312 19.64 -8.73 -6.94
CA GLN A 312 19.73 -8.20 -5.59
C GLN A 312 18.46 -8.53 -4.83
N MET A 313 18.59 -8.79 -3.54
CA MET A 313 17.47 -8.97 -2.63
C MET A 313 17.47 -7.84 -1.61
N TYR A 314 16.34 -7.13 -1.50
CA TYR A 314 16.16 -6.11 -0.49
C TYR A 314 15.40 -6.68 0.70
N TYR A 315 15.97 -6.56 1.90
CA TYR A 315 15.29 -6.88 3.15
C TYR A 315 15.53 -5.77 4.15
N GLY A 316 14.56 -4.88 4.32
CA GLY A 316 14.79 -3.71 5.15
C GLY A 316 13.57 -2.82 5.36
N PRO A 317 13.76 -1.67 6.03
CA PRO A 317 12.70 -0.71 6.24
C PRO A 317 12.28 -0.02 4.94
N SER A 318 11.01 0.35 4.83
CA SER A 318 10.45 1.17 3.76
C SER A 318 10.74 2.66 3.99
N ASP A 319 12.03 3.01 4.14
CA ASP A 319 12.48 4.39 4.37
C ASP A 319 12.94 5.07 3.08
N TYR A 320 12.48 6.30 2.86
CA TYR A 320 12.75 7.04 1.63
C TYR A 320 14.24 7.33 1.40
N LYS A 321 15.01 7.66 2.44
CA LYS A 321 16.42 8.02 2.28
C LYS A 321 17.27 6.80 2.00
N ILE A 322 17.00 5.70 2.71
CA ILE A 322 17.67 4.42 2.50
C ILE A 322 17.42 3.95 1.06
N LEU A 323 16.16 3.94 0.63
CA LEU A 323 15.80 3.43 -0.70
C LEU A 323 16.32 4.32 -1.83
N LYS A 324 16.28 5.66 -1.65
CA LYS A 324 16.82 6.61 -2.63
C LYS A 324 18.33 6.46 -2.83
N ALA A 325 19.06 6.06 -1.79
CA ALA A 325 20.51 5.87 -1.89
C ALA A 325 20.91 4.75 -2.87
N TYR A 326 20.01 3.82 -3.17
CA TYR A 326 20.25 2.75 -4.15
C TYR A 326 20.10 3.19 -5.60
N ASN A 327 19.49 4.36 -5.87
CA ASN A 327 19.32 4.93 -7.20
C ASN A 327 18.71 3.97 -8.23
N ASN A 328 17.67 3.23 -7.82
CA ASN A 328 16.98 2.22 -8.63
C ASN A 328 15.45 2.38 -8.58
N GLU A 329 14.98 3.59 -8.25
CA GLU A 329 13.56 3.98 -8.15
C GLU A 329 12.77 3.29 -7.02
N LEU A 330 13.43 2.54 -6.13
CA LEU A 330 12.78 1.90 -4.98
C LEU A 330 12.18 2.90 -4.00
N GLU A 331 12.64 4.16 -3.96
CA GLU A 331 12.06 5.18 -3.07
C GLU A 331 10.59 5.50 -3.36
N ASN A 332 10.07 5.04 -4.50
CA ASN A 332 8.67 5.17 -4.89
C ASN A 332 7.74 4.20 -4.15
N ILE A 333 8.25 3.12 -3.57
CA ILE A 333 7.44 2.19 -2.76
C ILE A 333 6.92 2.82 -1.45
N VAL A 334 7.55 3.92 -1.01
CA VAL A 334 7.14 4.64 0.20
C VAL A 334 5.88 5.47 -0.10
N PRO A 335 4.72 5.14 0.50
CA PRO A 335 3.44 5.67 0.07
C PRO A 335 3.21 7.08 0.64
N TYR A 336 3.91 8.07 0.09
CA TYR A 336 3.76 9.48 0.46
C TYR A 336 2.60 10.21 -0.24
N GLY A 337 1.74 9.49 -0.96
CA GLY A 337 0.58 10.01 -1.67
C GLY A 337 -0.08 8.93 -2.52
N SER A 338 -1.40 9.00 -2.70
CA SER A 338 -2.16 8.08 -3.56
C SER A 338 -3.32 8.80 -4.26
N GLY A 339 -3.77 8.26 -5.40
CA GLY A 339 -4.90 8.75 -6.19
C GLY A 339 -4.80 10.24 -6.52
N VAL A 340 -5.88 10.98 -6.28
CA VAL A 340 -5.95 12.45 -6.52
C VAL A 340 -4.94 13.25 -5.70
N PHE A 341 -4.42 12.66 -4.62
CA PHE A 341 -3.42 13.28 -3.74
C PHE A 341 -1.99 12.77 -4.02
N ALA A 342 -1.73 12.06 -5.12
CA ALA A 342 -0.38 11.59 -5.44
C ALA A 342 0.68 12.72 -5.48
N PHE A 343 0.29 13.95 -5.82
CA PHE A 343 1.18 15.11 -5.84
C PHE A 343 1.72 15.51 -4.45
N VAL A 344 1.05 15.10 -3.36
CA VAL A 344 1.52 15.43 -2.00
C VAL A 344 2.82 14.73 -1.63
N LYS A 345 3.21 13.69 -2.40
CA LYS A 345 4.51 13.03 -2.27
C LYS A 345 5.68 14.03 -2.40
N TYR A 346 5.53 15.05 -3.23
CA TYR A 346 6.55 16.09 -3.39
C TYR A 346 6.65 17.00 -2.16
N ILE A 347 5.52 17.29 -1.51
CA ILE A 347 5.49 18.04 -0.24
C ILE A 347 6.20 17.22 0.84
N ASN A 348 5.94 15.91 0.91
CA ASN A 348 6.59 15.03 1.86
C ASN A 348 8.11 14.94 1.64
N ARG A 349 8.53 14.66 0.39
CA ARG A 349 9.94 14.44 0.03
C ARG A 349 10.80 15.70 0.14
N HIS A 350 10.29 16.85 -0.29
CA HIS A 350 11.09 18.08 -0.38
C HIS A 350 10.88 19.04 0.79
N PHE A 351 9.79 18.91 1.56
CA PHE A 351 9.48 19.84 2.64
C PHE A 351 9.35 19.13 4.00
N LEU A 352 8.45 18.16 4.16
CA LEU A 352 8.23 17.56 5.49
C LEU A 352 9.42 16.76 5.99
N LEU A 353 10.03 15.90 5.17
CA LEU A 353 11.16 15.08 5.58
C LEU A 353 12.36 15.92 6.06
N PRO A 354 12.87 16.90 5.28
CA PRO A 354 13.98 17.74 5.74
C PRO A 354 13.68 18.51 7.03
N VAL A 355 12.46 19.05 7.18
CA VAL A 355 12.05 19.79 8.38
C VAL A 355 11.93 18.84 9.59
N PHE A 356 11.33 17.68 9.39
CA PHE A 356 11.22 16.64 10.42
C PHE A 356 12.60 16.22 10.91
N ASP A 357 13.54 15.94 10.00
CA ASP A 357 14.91 15.55 10.34
C ASP A 357 15.64 16.64 11.10
N PHE A 358 15.48 17.89 10.66
CA PHE A 358 16.09 19.03 11.33
C PHE A 358 15.61 19.14 12.78
N ILE A 359 14.30 19.00 13.02
CA ILE A 359 13.74 19.06 14.38
C ILE A 359 14.17 17.83 15.20
N HIS A 360 14.09 16.63 14.62
CA HIS A 360 14.43 15.38 15.28
C HIS A 360 15.90 15.33 15.71
N LYS A 361 16.83 15.89 14.92
CA LYS A 361 18.25 16.00 15.30
C LYS A 361 18.49 16.81 16.58
N HIS A 362 17.59 17.72 16.94
CA HIS A 362 17.75 18.62 18.10
C HIS A 362 16.83 18.27 19.28
N VAL A 363 15.92 17.32 19.11
CA VAL A 363 14.87 17.02 20.10
C VAL A 363 14.73 15.51 20.28
N ALA A 364 14.92 15.04 21.52
CA ALA A 364 14.94 13.60 21.83
C ALA A 364 13.55 12.93 21.81
N SER A 365 12.46 13.67 22.06
CA SER A 365 11.10 13.10 22.14
C SER A 365 10.33 13.25 20.82
N MET A 366 9.94 12.13 20.22
CA MET A 366 9.18 12.13 18.96
C MET A 366 7.83 12.84 19.04
N GLY A 367 7.12 12.76 20.17
CA GLY A 367 5.87 13.50 20.34
C GLY A 367 6.08 15.02 20.35
N ILE A 368 7.22 15.49 20.87
CA ILE A 368 7.60 16.91 20.81
C ILE A 368 8.05 17.29 19.40
N VAL A 369 8.75 16.41 18.67
CA VAL A 369 9.08 16.62 17.25
C VAL A 369 7.80 16.86 16.44
N ILE A 370 6.77 16.03 16.65
CA ILE A 370 5.45 16.20 15.99
C ILE A 370 4.82 17.55 16.38
N LEU A 371 4.86 17.92 17.66
CA LEU A 371 4.33 19.21 18.13
C LEU A 371 5.02 20.38 17.45
N LEU A 372 6.36 20.39 17.42
CA LEU A 372 7.15 21.46 16.81
C LEU A 372 6.96 21.52 15.29
N LEU A 373 6.89 20.36 14.62
CA LEU A 373 6.55 20.28 13.20
C LEU A 373 5.17 20.90 12.93
N THR A 374 4.19 20.57 13.77
CA THR A 374 2.83 21.13 13.68
C THR A 374 2.85 22.64 13.87
N LEU A 375 3.56 23.13 14.88
CA LEU A 375 3.70 24.56 15.17
C LEU A 375 4.35 25.30 14.01
N PHE A 376 5.40 24.74 13.41
CA PHE A 376 6.08 25.30 12.26
C PHE A 376 5.16 25.42 11.04
N ILE A 377 4.43 24.36 10.70
CA ILE A 377 3.46 24.36 9.59
C ILE A 377 2.35 25.37 9.85
N ARG A 378 1.85 25.43 11.09
CA ARG A 378 0.83 26.40 11.51
C ARG A 378 1.34 27.85 11.45
N LEU A 379 2.60 28.10 11.78
CA LEU A 379 3.22 29.42 11.67
C LEU A 379 3.27 29.89 10.21
N ILE A 380 3.73 29.02 9.30
CA ILE A 380 3.82 29.32 7.86
C ILE A 380 2.44 29.58 7.25
N THR A 381 1.44 28.80 7.67
CA THR A 381 0.06 28.94 7.17
C THR A 381 -0.74 30.04 7.88
N SER A 382 -0.23 30.60 8.99
CA SER A 382 -0.92 31.60 9.81
C SER A 382 -1.38 32.85 9.06
N PRO A 383 -0.64 33.43 8.08
CA PRO A 383 -1.11 34.63 7.38
C PRO A 383 -2.37 34.36 6.54
N ILE A 384 -2.50 33.14 6.02
CA ILE A 384 -3.64 32.70 5.22
C ILE A 384 -4.85 32.48 6.13
N LEU A 385 -4.63 31.80 7.27
CA LEU A 385 -5.66 31.64 8.31
C LEU A 385 -6.17 32.99 8.81
N TYR A 386 -5.27 33.94 9.05
CA TYR A 386 -5.63 35.30 9.48
C TYR A 386 -6.57 36.00 8.48
N LYS A 387 -6.26 35.94 7.18
CA LYS A 387 -7.12 36.52 6.12
C LYS A 387 -8.50 35.88 6.11
N SER A 388 -8.58 34.57 6.31
CA SER A 388 -9.87 33.89 6.40
C SER A 388 -10.66 34.30 7.62
N TYR A 389 -10.05 34.35 8.80
CA TYR A 389 -10.74 34.78 10.01
C TYR A 389 -11.22 36.22 9.92
N LEU A 390 -10.44 37.12 9.30
CA LEU A 390 -10.87 38.47 9.00
C LEU A 390 -12.09 38.49 8.06
N SER A 391 -12.09 37.65 7.02
CA SER A 391 -13.23 37.51 6.11
C SER A 391 -14.49 37.04 6.84
N SER A 392 -14.37 36.01 7.70
CA SER A 392 -15.46 35.51 8.53
C SER A 392 -15.99 36.58 9.50
N ALA A 393 -15.11 37.38 10.10
CA ALA A 393 -15.51 38.47 10.98
C ALA A 393 -16.29 39.57 10.22
N LYS A 394 -15.88 39.92 9.01
CA LYS A 394 -16.62 40.84 8.14
C LYS A 394 -18.01 40.29 7.76
N MET A 395 -18.10 38.99 7.46
CA MET A 395 -19.39 38.35 7.19
C MET A 395 -20.32 38.37 8.42
N LYS A 396 -19.77 38.15 9.61
CA LYS A 396 -20.52 38.26 10.87
C LYS A 396 -21.04 39.68 11.09
N ALA A 397 -20.23 40.70 10.79
CA ALA A 397 -20.64 42.10 10.90
C ALA A 397 -21.79 42.46 9.95
N LEU A 398 -21.86 41.82 8.77
CA LEU A 398 -22.95 41.97 7.79
C LEU A 398 -24.19 41.11 8.08
N LYS A 399 -24.16 40.28 9.13
CA LYS A 399 -25.30 39.42 9.50
C LYS A 399 -26.64 40.19 9.61
N PRO A 400 -26.74 41.33 10.30
CA PRO A 400 -28.03 42.05 10.42
C PRO A 400 -28.57 42.50 9.05
N GLU A 401 -27.71 42.94 8.13
CA GLU A 401 -28.13 43.35 6.79
C GLU A 401 -28.59 42.17 5.95
N VAL A 402 -27.93 41.01 6.09
CA VAL A 402 -28.37 39.78 5.43
C VAL A 402 -29.67 39.24 6.03
N ASP A 403 -29.86 39.35 7.34
CA ASP A 403 -31.12 38.92 7.99
C ASP A 403 -32.29 39.83 7.55
N ALA A 404 -32.05 41.14 7.41
CA ALA A 404 -33.02 42.07 6.83
C ALA A 404 -33.31 41.74 5.35
N LEU A 405 -32.27 41.42 4.57
CA LEU A 405 -32.42 40.97 3.19
C LEU A 405 -33.24 39.67 3.12
N ARG A 406 -32.97 38.71 4.00
CA ARG A 406 -33.71 37.45 4.10
C ARG A 406 -35.19 37.71 4.39
N ALA A 407 -35.50 38.60 5.32
CA ALA A 407 -36.87 38.98 5.63
C ALA A 407 -37.59 39.60 4.43
N LYS A 408 -36.89 40.41 3.61
CA LYS A 408 -37.45 41.02 2.40
C LYS A 408 -37.82 40.01 1.30
N TYR A 409 -37.06 38.93 1.16
CA TYR A 409 -37.26 37.89 0.14
C TYR A 409 -38.00 36.65 0.67
N THR A 410 -38.47 36.67 1.91
CA THR A 410 -39.34 35.63 2.48
C THR A 410 -40.78 36.04 2.27
N ASP A 411 -41.57 35.19 1.61
CA ASP A 411 -42.98 35.45 1.39
C ASP A 411 -43.75 35.43 2.72
N ALA A 412 -44.51 36.50 2.99
CA ALA A 412 -45.18 36.73 4.26
C ALA A 412 -46.32 35.72 4.55
N LYS A 413 -46.86 35.04 3.53
CA LYS A 413 -48.02 34.12 3.67
C LYS A 413 -47.58 32.66 3.70
N THR A 414 -46.61 32.29 2.88
CA THR A 414 -46.11 30.91 2.73
C THR A 414 -44.86 30.64 3.56
N LYS A 415 -44.23 31.69 4.11
CA LYS A 415 -42.92 31.63 4.79
C LYS A 415 -41.81 30.99 3.94
N GLN A 416 -42.00 30.93 2.63
CA GLN A 416 -41.01 30.39 1.71
C GLN A 416 -40.05 31.50 1.29
N LEU A 417 -38.75 31.21 1.38
CA LEU A 417 -37.68 32.09 0.93
C LEU A 417 -37.46 31.87 -0.57
N ASP A 418 -37.50 32.93 -1.37
CA ASP A 418 -37.00 32.88 -2.74
C ASP A 418 -35.46 32.76 -2.70
N GLN A 419 -34.97 31.53 -2.72
CA GLN A 419 -33.55 31.21 -2.56
C GLN A 419 -32.69 31.79 -3.68
N GLN A 420 -33.21 31.88 -4.90
CA GLN A 420 -32.44 32.39 -6.04
C GLN A 420 -32.30 33.90 -5.97
N ALA A 421 -33.40 34.63 -5.72
CA ALA A 421 -33.36 36.08 -5.57
C ALA A 421 -32.54 36.51 -4.35
N PHE A 422 -32.75 35.82 -3.21
CA PHE A 422 -31.96 36.04 -1.99
C PHE A 422 -30.46 35.81 -2.24
N GLY A 423 -30.07 34.71 -2.88
CA GLY A 423 -28.67 34.39 -3.15
C GLY A 423 -27.96 35.43 -4.04
N MET A 424 -28.66 35.96 -5.05
CA MET A 424 -28.10 37.02 -5.93
C MET A 424 -27.87 38.34 -5.18
N GLU A 425 -28.84 38.79 -4.39
CA GLU A 425 -28.73 40.03 -3.62
C GLU A 425 -27.75 39.88 -2.44
N GLN A 426 -27.68 38.71 -1.81
CA GLN A 426 -26.69 38.40 -0.78
C GLN A 426 -25.27 38.51 -1.34
N MET A 427 -25.04 37.95 -2.53
CA MET A 427 -23.75 38.07 -3.22
C MET A 427 -23.44 39.53 -3.61
N LYS A 428 -24.45 40.30 -4.03
CA LYS A 428 -24.27 41.73 -4.34
C LYS A 428 -23.91 42.55 -3.10
N LEU A 429 -24.55 42.27 -1.97
CA LEU A 429 -24.26 42.89 -0.68
C LEU A 429 -22.83 42.56 -0.22
N TRP A 430 -22.41 41.29 -0.30
CA TRP A 430 -21.04 40.92 0.04
C TRP A 430 -20.02 41.62 -0.86
N ARG A 431 -20.33 41.79 -2.15
CA ARG A 431 -19.47 42.53 -3.10
C ARG A 431 -19.36 44.00 -2.75
N SER A 432 -20.48 44.69 -2.47
CA SER A 432 -20.45 46.12 -2.10
C SER A 432 -19.70 46.33 -0.78
N ALA A 433 -19.80 45.39 0.15
CA ALA A 433 -19.06 45.43 1.41
C ALA A 433 -17.57 45.05 1.28
N GLY A 434 -17.12 44.59 0.10
CA GLY A 434 -15.75 44.15 -0.15
C GLY A 434 -15.39 42.84 0.57
N VAL A 435 -16.36 41.95 0.77
CA VAL A 435 -16.22 40.67 1.46
C VAL A 435 -16.23 39.52 0.45
N ASN A 436 -15.26 38.62 0.55
CA ASN A 436 -15.21 37.42 -0.28
C ASN A 436 -15.85 36.23 0.47
N PRO A 437 -16.99 35.70 0.04
CA PRO A 437 -17.63 34.56 0.71
C PRO A 437 -16.79 33.29 0.66
N LEU A 438 -15.94 33.13 -0.37
CA LEU A 438 -14.99 32.01 -0.45
C LEU A 438 -13.79 32.21 0.48
N GLY A 439 -13.58 33.43 1.01
CA GLY A 439 -12.52 33.74 1.95
C GLY A 439 -12.51 32.82 3.18
N GLY A 440 -13.68 32.36 3.62
CA GLY A 440 -13.83 31.46 4.76
C GLY A 440 -13.53 29.99 4.48
N CYS A 441 -13.64 29.52 3.24
CA CYS A 441 -13.39 28.12 2.86
C CYS A 441 -12.00 27.89 2.27
N ILE A 442 -11.29 28.95 1.86
CA ILE A 442 -9.92 28.89 1.33
C ILE A 442 -8.95 28.16 2.28
N PRO A 443 -8.95 28.40 3.61
CA PRO A 443 -8.05 27.65 4.49
C PRO A 443 -8.35 26.16 4.51
N ALA A 444 -9.62 25.76 4.49
CA ALA A 444 -9.99 24.35 4.50
C ALA A 444 -9.47 23.65 3.23
N LEU A 445 -9.58 24.31 2.07
CA LEU A 445 -9.08 23.78 0.81
C LEU A 445 -7.55 23.66 0.78
N LEU A 446 -6.83 24.67 1.28
CA LEU A 446 -5.37 24.63 1.38
C LEU A 446 -4.88 23.63 2.44
N GLN A 447 -5.65 23.46 3.51
CA GLN A 447 -5.33 22.54 4.60
C GLN A 447 -5.43 21.08 4.15
N LEU A 448 -6.27 20.76 3.18
CA LEU A 448 -6.49 19.38 2.73
C LEU A 448 -5.21 18.73 2.17
N PRO A 449 -4.46 19.32 1.22
CA PRO A 449 -3.16 18.79 0.81
C PRO A 449 -2.14 18.66 1.95
N ILE A 450 -2.10 19.63 2.87
CA ILE A 450 -1.18 19.60 4.03
C ILE A 450 -1.53 18.45 4.97
N PHE A 451 -2.83 18.26 5.24
CA PHE A 451 -3.33 17.15 6.03
C PHE A 451 -3.01 15.81 5.36
N MET A 452 -3.28 15.66 4.07
CA MET A 452 -2.95 14.43 3.34
C MET A 452 -1.44 14.15 3.31
N SER A 453 -0.61 15.19 3.19
CA SER A 453 0.85 15.06 3.28
C SER A 453 1.26 14.42 4.62
N LEU A 454 0.80 15.01 5.72
CA LEU A 454 1.10 14.53 7.08
C LEU A 454 0.47 13.17 7.39
N PHE A 455 -0.72 12.90 6.85
CA PHE A 455 -1.40 11.61 6.95
C PHE A 455 -0.50 10.50 6.40
N TYR A 456 -0.04 10.63 5.16
CA TYR A 456 0.84 9.64 4.54
C TYR A 456 2.23 9.60 5.19
N PHE A 457 2.72 10.75 5.63
CA PHE A 457 4.01 10.85 6.32
C PHE A 457 4.02 10.03 7.63
N PHE A 458 3.05 10.24 8.52
CA PHE A 458 2.99 9.54 9.80
C PHE A 458 2.70 8.04 9.66
N GLN A 459 1.99 7.63 8.61
CA GLN A 459 1.73 6.22 8.33
C GLN A 459 2.95 5.46 7.83
N SER A 460 3.84 6.15 7.09
CA SER A 460 4.98 5.53 6.42
C SER A 460 6.31 5.69 7.17
N ASN A 461 6.38 6.62 8.12
CA ASN A 461 7.64 6.94 8.78
C ASN A 461 7.99 5.92 9.88
N VAL A 462 8.97 5.07 9.58
CA VAL A 462 9.46 4.01 10.47
C VAL A 462 10.12 4.56 11.75
N ASP A 463 10.62 5.80 11.75
CA ASP A 463 11.29 6.37 12.93
C ASP A 463 10.35 6.55 14.12
N LEU A 464 9.03 6.65 13.86
CA LEU A 464 7.98 6.80 14.88
C LEU A 464 7.66 5.47 15.57
N ARG A 465 8.06 4.35 14.96
CA ARG A 465 7.75 3.01 15.41
C ARG A 465 8.46 2.69 16.72
N GLY A 466 7.71 2.16 17.68
CA GLY A 466 8.20 1.83 19.02
C GLY A 466 8.61 3.04 19.86
N LYS A 467 8.24 4.27 19.46
CA LYS A 467 8.53 5.49 20.22
C LYS A 467 7.35 5.83 21.12
N ASN A 468 7.62 5.99 22.42
CA ASN A 468 6.60 6.34 23.40
C ASN A 468 6.41 7.85 23.52
N PHE A 469 5.20 8.27 23.88
CA PHE A 469 4.90 9.66 24.23
C PHE A 469 3.62 9.73 25.08
N LEU A 470 3.72 10.38 26.25
CA LEU A 470 2.63 10.45 27.24
C LEU A 470 2.10 9.04 27.57
N TRP A 471 0.85 8.71 27.22
CA TRP A 471 0.25 7.39 27.41
C TRP A 471 0.40 6.46 26.21
N ALA A 472 0.78 6.97 25.04
CA ALA A 472 0.99 6.15 23.85
C ALA A 472 2.32 5.41 23.96
N LYS A 473 2.26 4.08 23.88
CA LYS A 473 3.44 3.22 23.91
C LYS A 473 4.19 3.20 22.57
N ASP A 474 3.47 3.44 21.49
CA ASP A 474 3.99 3.49 20.13
C ASP A 474 3.24 4.57 19.34
N LEU A 475 3.96 5.53 18.76
CA LEU A 475 3.41 6.60 17.94
C LEU A 475 2.97 6.13 16.54
N ALA A 476 3.51 5.01 16.06
CA ALA A 476 3.16 4.42 14.77
C ALA A 476 1.91 3.53 14.81
N ALA A 477 1.50 3.08 16.00
CA ALA A 477 0.27 2.33 16.24
C ALA A 477 -0.80 3.21 16.87
N TYR A 478 -2.04 2.73 16.94
CA TYR A 478 -3.10 3.43 17.68
C TYR A 478 -2.79 3.48 19.19
N ASP A 479 -3.25 4.53 19.87
CA ASP A 479 -3.17 4.61 21.33
C ASP A 479 -4.37 3.91 21.98
N SER A 480 -4.20 3.36 23.18
CA SER A 480 -5.30 2.71 23.89
C SER A 480 -5.14 2.90 25.39
N ILE A 481 -6.14 3.56 25.99
CA ILE A 481 -6.24 3.72 27.44
C ILE A 481 -7.21 2.71 28.08
N ALA A 482 -8.15 2.20 27.28
CA ALA A 482 -9.12 1.20 27.69
C ALA A 482 -9.45 0.29 26.51
N THR A 483 -9.58 -1.00 26.78
CA THR A 483 -10.09 -2.01 25.87
C THR A 483 -11.54 -2.31 26.25
N LEU A 484 -12.44 -2.26 25.29
CA LEU A 484 -13.86 -2.58 25.45
C LEU A 484 -14.06 -4.09 25.32
N PRO A 485 -14.96 -4.72 26.11
CA PRO A 485 -15.25 -6.14 25.98
C PRO A 485 -16.11 -6.49 24.74
N PHE A 486 -16.51 -5.48 23.96
CA PHE A 486 -17.29 -5.62 22.74
C PHE A 486 -16.74 -4.70 21.65
N ASN A 487 -16.95 -5.07 20.39
CA ASN A 487 -16.57 -4.26 19.23
C ASN A 487 -17.74 -3.35 18.84
N ILE A 488 -17.52 -2.03 18.84
CA ILE A 488 -18.50 -1.07 18.33
C ILE A 488 -18.29 -0.93 16.82
N PRO A 489 -19.31 -1.20 15.97
CA PRO A 489 -19.21 -0.98 14.54
C PRO A 489 -18.73 0.44 14.24
N PHE A 490 -17.80 0.58 13.30
CA PHE A 490 -17.17 1.86 12.89
C PHE A 490 -16.19 2.49 13.90
N TYR A 491 -16.17 2.09 15.18
CA TYR A 491 -15.24 2.64 16.18
C TYR A 491 -14.12 1.67 16.56
N GLY A 492 -14.46 0.39 16.76
CA GLY A 492 -13.51 -0.64 17.20
C GLY A 492 -13.75 -1.10 18.64
N ASP A 493 -12.74 -1.75 19.20
CA ASP A 493 -12.75 -2.45 20.50
C ASP A 493 -11.91 -1.74 21.58
N HIS A 494 -11.46 -0.51 21.32
CA HIS A 494 -10.61 0.23 22.25
C HIS A 494 -10.91 1.73 22.20
N VAL A 495 -10.44 2.44 23.22
CA VAL A 495 -10.58 3.89 23.35
C VAL A 495 -9.21 4.54 23.21
N SER A 496 -9.01 5.25 22.10
CA SER A 496 -7.85 6.12 21.85
C SER A 496 -8.07 7.50 22.47
N LEU A 497 -7.24 7.88 23.44
CA LEU A 497 -7.36 9.18 24.13
C LEU A 497 -6.90 10.34 23.23
N PHE A 498 -5.86 10.17 22.40
CA PHE A 498 -5.48 11.20 21.43
C PHE A 498 -6.57 11.46 20.41
N THR A 499 -7.30 10.41 19.99
CA THR A 499 -8.47 10.55 19.13
C THR A 499 -9.59 11.31 19.83
N LEU A 500 -9.88 11.01 21.10
CA LEU A 500 -10.87 11.76 21.87
C LEU A 500 -10.49 13.24 22.00
N THR A 501 -9.23 13.55 22.32
CA THR A 501 -8.78 14.95 22.42
C THR A 501 -8.85 15.67 21.08
N ALA A 502 -8.49 15.00 19.98
CA ALA A 502 -8.62 15.50 18.62
C ALA A 502 -10.08 15.86 18.27
N VAL A 503 -11.02 14.98 18.62
CA VAL A 503 -12.45 15.16 18.35
C VAL A 503 -13.05 16.25 19.23
N ILE A 504 -12.75 16.25 20.53
CA ILE A 504 -13.23 17.28 21.47
C ILE A 504 -12.73 18.67 21.04
N THR A 505 -11.45 18.81 20.73
CA THR A 505 -10.89 20.09 20.26
C THR A 505 -11.52 20.52 18.94
N SER A 506 -11.78 19.60 18.01
CA SER A 506 -12.53 19.90 16.79
C SER A 506 -13.96 20.33 17.05
N LEU A 507 -14.67 19.68 17.98
CA LEU A 507 -16.02 20.09 18.35
C LEU A 507 -16.03 21.50 18.96
N ILE A 508 -15.06 21.83 19.81
CA ILE A 508 -14.91 23.19 20.36
C ILE A 508 -14.70 24.20 19.22
N ILE A 509 -13.82 23.91 18.25
CA ILE A 509 -13.63 24.75 17.06
C ILE A 509 -14.94 24.90 16.29
N SER A 510 -15.67 23.80 16.07
CA SER A 510 -16.95 23.80 15.34
C SER A 510 -18.00 24.66 16.04
N VAL A 511 -18.17 24.52 17.36
CA VAL A 511 -19.10 25.35 18.15
C VAL A 511 -18.72 26.82 18.06
N TYR A 512 -17.43 27.13 18.23
CA TYR A 512 -16.94 28.51 18.20
C TYR A 512 -17.01 29.14 16.80
N SER A 513 -16.82 28.34 15.74
CA SER A 513 -16.95 28.76 14.34
C SER A 513 -18.41 28.94 13.92
N MET A 514 -19.33 28.07 14.37
CA MET A 514 -20.77 28.16 14.14
C MET A 514 -21.39 29.45 14.69
N ALA A 515 -20.92 29.92 15.84
CA ALA A 515 -21.32 31.23 16.38
C ALA A 515 -20.98 32.40 15.43
N ASN A 516 -20.11 32.17 14.44
CA ASN A 516 -19.67 33.13 13.44
C ASN A 516 -20.23 32.85 12.02
N MET A 517 -20.89 31.71 11.78
CA MET A 517 -21.49 31.38 10.48
C MET A 517 -22.90 31.95 10.35
N GLN A 518 -23.23 32.39 9.14
CA GLN A 518 -24.56 32.88 8.78
C GLN A 518 -25.52 31.69 8.68
N ASP A 519 -26.70 31.81 9.28
CA ASP A 519 -27.65 30.70 9.43
C ASP A 519 -28.03 30.19 8.05
N ASN A 520 -27.55 29.01 7.68
CA ASN A 520 -27.74 28.46 6.36
C ASN A 520 -29.16 27.87 6.31
N SER A 521 -29.94 28.17 5.28
CA SER A 521 -31.34 27.70 5.16
C SER A 521 -31.43 26.18 5.04
N ASN A 522 -30.32 25.50 4.76
CA ASN A 522 -30.22 24.05 4.73
C ASN A 522 -29.79 23.49 6.11
N PRO A 523 -30.68 22.77 6.83
CA PRO A 523 -30.36 22.13 8.11
C PRO A 523 -29.15 21.20 8.06
N PHE A 524 -28.90 20.55 6.92
CA PHE A 524 -27.74 19.68 6.74
C PHE A 524 -26.41 20.43 6.90
N MET A 525 -26.28 21.59 6.25
CA MET A 525 -25.06 22.42 6.33
C MET A 525 -24.85 23.01 7.73
N LYS A 526 -25.93 23.19 8.50
CA LYS A 526 -25.88 23.67 9.88
C LYS A 526 -25.30 22.63 10.84
N TYR A 527 -25.66 21.36 10.68
CA TYR A 527 -25.20 20.28 11.57
C TYR A 527 -23.91 19.59 11.11
N MET A 528 -23.53 19.74 9.83
CA MET A 528 -22.32 19.12 9.26
C MET A 528 -21.04 19.35 10.11
N PRO A 529 -20.74 20.56 10.63
CA PRO A 529 -19.55 20.78 11.45
C PRO A 529 -19.53 20.02 12.79
N TYR A 530 -20.68 19.58 13.30
CA TYR A 530 -20.77 18.78 14.54
C TYR A 530 -20.72 17.27 14.25
N ILE A 531 -21.33 16.84 13.14
CA ILE A 531 -21.34 15.44 12.73
C ILE A 531 -19.95 15.01 12.28
N PHE A 532 -19.23 15.88 11.56
CA PHE A 532 -17.95 15.52 10.94
C PHE A 532 -16.87 15.10 11.96
N PRO A 533 -16.62 15.81 13.08
CA PRO A 533 -15.70 15.34 14.11
C PRO A 533 -16.10 13.99 14.74
N ILE A 534 -17.41 13.72 14.88
CA ILE A 534 -17.90 12.43 15.40
C ILE A 534 -17.68 11.31 14.39
N LEU A 535 -17.82 11.58 13.09
CA LEU A 535 -17.44 10.63 12.04
C LEU A 535 -15.93 10.36 12.08
N LEU A 536 -15.11 11.40 12.24
CA LEU A 536 -13.66 11.26 12.34
C LEU A 536 -13.23 10.42 13.54
N LEU A 537 -14.00 10.41 14.64
CA LEU A 537 -13.75 9.57 15.80
C LEU A 537 -13.62 8.08 15.42
N GLY A 538 -14.52 7.56 14.59
CA GLY A 538 -14.45 6.15 14.16
C GLY A 538 -13.27 5.85 13.23
N ILE A 539 -12.95 6.80 12.34
CA ILE A 539 -11.85 6.68 11.40
C ILE A 539 -10.49 6.76 12.12
N PHE A 540 -10.32 7.74 13.01
CA PHE A 540 -9.06 8.04 13.69
C PHE A 540 -8.75 7.06 14.83
N ASN A 541 -9.75 6.37 15.39
CA ASN A 541 -9.51 5.44 16.51
C ASN A 541 -8.56 4.30 16.10
N ASN A 542 -8.59 3.86 14.84
CA ASN A 542 -7.71 2.79 14.33
C ASN A 542 -6.47 3.33 13.58
N MET A 543 -6.17 4.62 13.71
CA MET A 543 -5.03 5.25 13.03
C MET A 543 -3.83 5.45 13.97
N PRO A 544 -2.62 5.69 13.42
CA PRO A 544 -1.44 5.95 14.23
C PRO A 544 -1.64 7.13 15.21
N ALA A 545 -1.19 6.94 16.45
CA ALA A 545 -1.24 7.94 17.51
C ALA A 545 -0.50 9.23 17.13
N ALA A 546 0.55 9.15 16.31
CA ALA A 546 1.24 10.33 15.76
C ALA A 546 0.29 11.25 14.99
N LEU A 547 -0.61 10.69 14.19
CA LEU A 547 -1.56 11.46 13.37
C LEU A 547 -2.62 12.13 14.24
N THR A 548 -3.16 11.42 15.23
CA THR A 548 -4.21 11.93 16.12
C THR A 548 -3.63 12.93 17.12
N TRP A 549 -2.38 12.73 17.55
CA TRP A 549 -1.61 13.72 18.31
C TRP A 549 -1.34 14.99 17.51
N TYR A 550 -0.86 14.87 16.27
CA TYR A 550 -0.72 16.00 15.35
C TYR A 550 -2.03 16.78 15.25
N TYR A 551 -3.15 16.08 15.05
CA TYR A 551 -4.45 16.71 14.90
C TYR A 551 -4.89 17.45 16.17
N THR A 552 -4.64 16.87 17.35
CA THR A 552 -4.89 17.51 18.65
C THR A 552 -4.09 18.80 18.81
N VAL A 553 -2.77 18.76 18.58
CA VAL A 553 -1.89 19.94 18.65
C VAL A 553 -2.34 20.99 17.64
N SER A 554 -2.65 20.57 16.42
CA SER A 554 -3.08 21.42 15.33
C SER A 554 -4.38 22.17 15.65
N ASN A 555 -5.34 21.48 16.28
CA ASN A 555 -6.58 22.08 16.74
C ASN A 555 -6.36 23.02 17.93
N ALA A 556 -5.52 22.63 18.89
CA ALA A 556 -5.19 23.48 20.03
C ALA A 556 -4.56 24.81 19.58
N ILE A 557 -3.59 24.77 18.66
CA ILE A 557 -2.99 25.96 18.05
C ILE A 557 -4.05 26.78 17.32
N THR A 558 -4.95 26.13 16.57
CA THR A 558 -6.04 26.80 15.86
C THR A 558 -6.96 27.56 16.83
N LEU A 559 -7.34 26.94 17.94
CA LEU A 559 -8.15 27.57 18.99
C LEU A 559 -7.44 28.78 19.60
N ILE A 560 -6.15 28.64 19.93
CA ILE A 560 -5.34 29.73 20.47
C ILE A 560 -5.28 30.89 19.46
N MET A 561 -4.96 30.62 18.19
CA MET A 561 -4.92 31.64 17.15
C MET A 561 -6.28 32.31 16.98
N GLN A 562 -7.36 31.53 16.94
CA GLN A 562 -8.71 32.05 16.75
C GLN A 562 -9.11 32.95 17.92
N PHE A 563 -8.82 32.54 19.15
CA PHE A 563 -9.04 33.35 20.35
C PHE A 563 -8.24 34.66 20.31
N VAL A 564 -6.94 34.58 19.97
CA VAL A 564 -6.06 35.76 19.91
C VAL A 564 -6.52 36.73 18.82
N ILE A 565 -6.83 36.23 17.62
CA ILE A 565 -7.26 37.04 16.49
C ILE A 565 -8.59 37.72 16.80
N GLN A 566 -9.57 36.99 17.33
CA GLN A 566 -10.90 37.56 17.62
C GLN A 566 -10.88 38.55 18.79
N LYS A 567 -10.10 38.29 19.85
CA LYS A 567 -10.08 39.13 21.04
C LYS A 567 -9.15 40.34 20.92
N TYR A 568 -7.99 40.19 20.29
CA TYR A 568 -6.94 41.22 20.32
C TYR A 568 -6.68 41.90 18.97
N ILE A 569 -7.00 41.25 17.85
CA ILE A 569 -6.65 41.77 16.51
C ILE A 569 -7.87 42.34 15.77
N ILE A 570 -9.02 41.69 15.88
CA ILE A 570 -10.26 42.11 15.22
C ILE A 570 -10.92 43.24 16.01
N ASN A 571 -10.80 44.47 15.51
CA ASN A 571 -11.56 45.60 15.99
C ASN A 571 -12.86 45.75 15.17
N HIS A 572 -14.00 45.52 15.81
CA HIS A 572 -15.32 45.55 15.16
C HIS A 572 -15.67 46.93 14.57
N GLU A 573 -15.29 48.02 15.24
CA GLU A 573 -15.57 49.38 14.76
C GLU A 573 -14.78 49.69 13.48
N LYS A 574 -13.49 49.32 13.44
CA LYS A 574 -12.67 49.46 12.22
C LYS A 574 -13.21 48.64 11.06
N ILE A 575 -13.76 47.46 11.34
CA ILE A 575 -14.37 46.60 10.32
C ILE A 575 -15.66 47.24 9.76
N LEU A 576 -16.54 47.75 10.62
CA LEU A 576 -17.76 48.43 10.19
C LEU A 576 -17.45 49.72 9.41
N ALA A 577 -16.46 50.50 9.85
CA ALA A 577 -15.99 51.67 9.14
C ALA A 577 -15.47 51.33 7.72
N GLN A 578 -14.67 50.26 7.60
CA GLN A 578 -14.20 49.77 6.30
C GLN A 578 -15.34 49.28 5.40
N ILE A 579 -16.32 48.56 5.96
CA ILE A 579 -17.49 48.09 5.20
C ILE A 579 -18.29 49.28 4.67
N ASN A 580 -18.58 50.27 5.53
CA ASN A 580 -19.31 51.48 5.15
C ASN A 580 -18.56 52.32 4.10
N GLU A 581 -17.23 52.39 4.18
CA GLU A 581 -16.41 53.06 3.17
C GLU A 581 -16.40 52.29 1.84
N ASN A 582 -16.31 50.96 1.88
CA ASN A 582 -16.35 50.12 0.69
C ASN A 582 -17.72 50.17 -0.01
N MET A 583 -18.81 50.20 0.75
CA MET A 583 -20.16 50.35 0.19
C MET A 583 -20.38 51.71 -0.50
N LYS A 584 -19.59 52.74 -0.13
CA LYS A 584 -19.61 54.05 -0.80
C LYS A 584 -18.79 54.08 -2.10
N LYS A 585 -17.88 53.11 -2.31
CA LYS A 585 -17.05 53.04 -3.52
C LYS A 585 -17.79 52.25 -4.62
N PRO A 586 -17.70 52.66 -5.90
CA PRO A 586 -18.27 51.88 -6.99
C PRO A 586 -17.61 50.49 -7.06
N ALA A 587 -18.41 49.43 -7.03
CA ALA A 587 -17.91 48.06 -7.05
C ALA A 587 -17.14 47.77 -8.34
N LYS A 588 -15.82 47.53 -8.24
CA LYS A 588 -15.01 47.11 -9.40
C LYS A 588 -15.42 45.70 -9.82
N LYS A 589 -15.96 45.54 -11.03
CA LYS A 589 -16.26 44.23 -11.63
C LYS A 589 -14.97 43.49 -12.00
N SER A 590 -14.88 42.21 -11.68
CA SER A 590 -13.78 41.33 -12.11
C SER A 590 -14.06 40.76 -13.51
N LYS A 591 -13.04 40.55 -14.34
CA LYS A 591 -13.16 39.97 -15.71
C LYS A 591 -13.88 38.62 -15.75
N PHE A 592 -13.75 37.81 -14.69
CA PHE A 592 -14.49 36.54 -14.58
C PHE A 592 -15.99 36.76 -14.36
N GLN A 593 -16.37 37.83 -13.65
CA GLN A 593 -17.78 38.16 -13.38
C GLN A 593 -18.49 38.68 -14.63
N GLU A 594 -17.82 39.49 -15.45
CA GLU A 594 -18.37 39.91 -16.75
C GLU A 594 -18.68 38.70 -17.63
N ARG A 595 -17.78 37.70 -17.66
CA ARG A 595 -18.02 36.44 -18.39
C ARG A 595 -19.19 35.63 -17.83
N LEU A 596 -19.35 35.59 -16.50
CA LEU A 596 -20.46 34.86 -15.87
C LEU A 596 -21.81 35.54 -16.13
N GLU A 597 -21.86 36.88 -16.05
CA GLU A 597 -23.05 37.68 -16.38
C GLU A 597 -23.44 37.51 -17.86
N GLN A 598 -22.47 37.54 -18.77
CA GLN A 598 -22.69 37.28 -20.20
C GLN A 598 -23.25 35.87 -20.46
N MET A 599 -22.74 34.84 -19.77
CA MET A 599 -23.27 33.47 -19.89
C MET A 599 -24.69 33.37 -19.35
N GLN A 600 -25.03 34.03 -18.23
CA GLN A 600 -26.39 34.04 -17.69
C GLN A 600 -27.37 34.78 -18.59
N GLU A 601 -26.97 35.91 -19.16
CA GLU A 601 -27.79 36.65 -20.14
C GLU A 601 -28.01 35.83 -21.42
N GLN A 602 -26.98 35.12 -21.90
CA GLN A 602 -27.12 34.20 -23.03
C GLN A 602 -28.09 33.04 -22.71
N GLN A 603 -28.02 32.47 -21.51
CA GLN A 603 -28.96 31.43 -21.08
C GLN A 603 -30.39 31.96 -20.99
N LYS A 604 -30.63 33.15 -20.43
CA LYS A 604 -31.96 33.78 -20.39
C LYS A 604 -32.51 34.05 -21.79
N LYS A 605 -31.69 34.61 -22.70
CA LYS A 605 -32.09 34.82 -24.11
C LYS A 605 -32.45 33.52 -24.80
N MET A 606 -31.67 32.45 -24.60
CA MET A 606 -31.97 31.11 -25.13
C MET A 606 -33.29 30.54 -24.58
N GLN A 607 -33.60 30.78 -23.31
CA GLN A 607 -34.82 30.31 -22.66
C GLN A 607 -36.05 31.10 -23.12
N GLU A 608 -35.93 32.42 -23.32
CA GLU A 608 -36.96 33.27 -23.92
C GLU A 608 -37.25 32.90 -25.38
N LEU A 609 -36.21 32.58 -26.16
CA LEU A 609 -36.35 32.10 -27.54
C LEU A 609 -37.06 30.74 -27.58
N LYS A 610 -36.73 29.79 -26.68
CA LYS A 610 -37.46 28.52 -26.54
C LYS A 610 -38.92 28.73 -26.15
N ASN A 611 -39.21 29.63 -25.20
CA ASN A 611 -40.57 29.92 -24.77
C ASN A 611 -41.40 30.65 -25.85
N LYS A 612 -40.78 31.46 -26.70
CA LYS A 612 -41.41 32.04 -27.90
C LYS A 612 -41.65 31.00 -28.99
N SER A 613 -40.77 30.02 -29.14
CA SER A 613 -40.93 28.91 -30.10
C SER A 613 -42.03 27.92 -29.70
N ASN A 614 -42.30 27.74 -28.41
CA ASN A 614 -43.40 26.88 -27.90
C ASN A 614 -44.77 27.59 -27.83
N LYS A 615 -44.84 28.89 -28.17
CA LYS A 615 -46.08 29.70 -28.22
C LYS A 615 -46.55 30.01 -29.66
N ARG A 616 -45.87 29.46 -30.67
CA ARG A 616 -46.36 29.32 -32.04
C ARG A 616 -46.75 27.88 -32.26
#